data_AF-A0A133UV71-F1
#
_entry.id   AF-A0A133UV71-F1
#
_cell.length_a   1.000
_cell.length_b   1.000
_cell.length_c   1.000
_cell.angle_alpha   90.00
_cell.angle_beta   90.00
_cell.angle_gamma   90.00
#
_symmetry.space_group_name_H-M   'P 1'
#
loop_
_entity.id
_entity.type
_entity.pdbx_description
1 polymer ?
#
loop_
_entity_poly.entity_id
_entity_poly.type
_entity_poly.pdbx_seq_one_letter_code
_entity_poly.pdbx_strand_id
1 'polypeptide(L)'
;MLEMREATPEERERYYKNEWSSKDLPDYILHTLSLREFGFDHKGTGPSDRYNQFMTPDELSDYLRNKYPYAVYSSVALYEKPSERKKWLKSELAFDIDAKDLPFRRCECSEGEVCEVCLEDAKRVTAEFGETLKNNLDLENVSYIYSGRGFHIRVSDDSVMEMGQTGRSQVVEYITGNVVPTDLTLSLGYSKVFRKRTLRTFENLRERDFIDEGLQRNFAEKIMKEKNRVMDLIKKGRLEKIQDFEGIGTTYFKKLLEFLTRLNTEHTDGKVTIDKKRILRVPSSLHSTVSRTCTEIQNIDKFSPDEAAPNFLTE
;
A
#
# COMPACT_ATOMS: atom_id res chain seq x y z
N MET A 1 -18.71 -11.15 1.36
CA MET A 1 -18.37 -9.99 0.53
C MET A 1 -19.49 -9.63 -0.43
N LEU A 2 -19.97 -8.40 -0.40
CA LEU A 2 -20.82 -7.85 -1.45
C LEU A 2 -20.05 -7.82 -2.78
N GLU A 3 -20.73 -8.00 -3.90
CA GLU A 3 -20.06 -7.99 -5.22
C GLU A 3 -19.30 -6.67 -5.45
N MET A 4 -18.08 -6.77 -5.99
CA MET A 4 -17.31 -5.61 -6.43
C MET A 4 -17.56 -5.40 -7.92
N ARG A 5 -18.18 -4.27 -8.24
CA ARG A 5 -18.51 -3.89 -9.62
C ARG A 5 -18.35 -2.39 -9.82
N GLU A 6 -18.37 -1.99 -11.08
CA GLU A 6 -18.37 -0.57 -11.41
C GLU A 6 -19.70 0.09 -11.01
N ALA A 7 -19.60 1.30 -10.45
CA ALA A 7 -20.73 2.14 -10.06
C ALA A 7 -21.25 2.92 -11.27
N THR A 8 -22.56 2.90 -11.48
CA THR A 8 -23.19 3.67 -12.57
C THR A 8 -23.11 5.18 -12.29
N PRO A 9 -23.29 6.05 -13.31
CA PRO A 9 -23.38 7.50 -13.09
C PRO A 9 -24.44 7.90 -12.05
N GLU A 10 -25.60 7.24 -12.06
CA GLU A 10 -26.71 7.49 -11.14
C GLU A 10 -26.36 7.08 -9.70
N GLU A 11 -25.64 5.98 -9.52
CA GLU A 11 -25.15 5.54 -8.20
C GLU A 11 -24.11 6.51 -7.64
N ARG A 12 -23.21 7.03 -8.48
CA ARG A 12 -22.26 8.08 -8.07
C ARG A 12 -22.99 9.35 -7.66
N GLU A 13 -23.96 9.78 -8.46
CA GLU A 13 -24.79 10.94 -8.14
C GLU A 13 -25.52 10.74 -6.81
N ARG A 14 -26.18 9.59 -6.62
CA ARG A 14 -26.85 9.21 -5.38
C ARG A 14 -25.89 9.24 -4.19
N TYR A 15 -24.71 8.63 -4.32
CA TYR A 15 -23.70 8.60 -3.26
C TYR A 15 -23.30 10.00 -2.83
N TYR A 16 -22.87 10.86 -3.76
CA TYR A 16 -22.38 12.19 -3.40
C TYR A 16 -23.48 13.15 -2.96
N LYS A 17 -24.73 12.97 -3.41
CA LYS A 17 -25.86 13.81 -3.00
C LYS A 17 -26.47 13.40 -1.66
N ASN A 18 -26.56 12.10 -1.39
CA ASN A 18 -27.39 11.58 -0.31
C ASN A 18 -26.61 10.85 0.80
N GLU A 19 -25.44 10.29 0.49
CA GLU A 19 -24.68 9.44 1.43
C GLU A 19 -23.41 10.14 1.93
N TRP A 20 -22.65 10.77 1.04
CA TRP A 20 -21.38 11.41 1.37
C TRP A 20 -21.57 12.69 2.20
N SER A 21 -20.77 12.84 3.25
CA SER A 21 -20.64 14.08 4.02
C SER A 21 -19.18 14.52 4.14
N SER A 22 -18.95 15.84 4.16
CA SER A 22 -17.64 16.38 4.51
C SER A 22 -17.22 16.04 5.94
N LYS A 23 -18.17 15.69 6.81
CA LYS A 23 -17.90 15.20 8.18
C LYS A 23 -17.25 13.82 8.22
N ASP A 24 -17.33 13.06 7.13
CA ASP A 24 -16.71 11.74 7.02
C ASP A 24 -15.24 11.83 6.60
N LEU A 25 -14.75 13.03 6.27
CA LEU A 25 -13.34 13.26 6.02
C LEU A 25 -12.56 13.13 7.33
N PRO A 26 -11.39 12.44 7.32
CA PRO A 26 -10.52 12.40 8.48
C PRO A 26 -10.06 13.79 8.90
N ASP A 27 -9.90 13.98 10.22
CA ASP A 27 -9.50 15.25 10.83
C ASP A 27 -8.21 15.82 10.21
N TYR A 28 -7.23 14.97 9.91
CA TYR A 28 -5.96 15.41 9.32
C TYR A 28 -6.12 16.00 7.91
N ILE A 29 -7.15 15.59 7.16
CA ILE A 29 -7.49 16.20 5.87
C ILE A 29 -8.29 17.47 6.10
N LEU A 30 -9.30 17.44 6.96
CA LEU A 30 -10.13 18.61 7.27
C LEU A 30 -9.29 19.80 7.75
N HIS A 31 -8.37 19.58 8.70
CA HIS A 31 -7.51 20.62 9.26
C HIS A 31 -6.51 21.22 8.26
N THR A 32 -6.22 20.53 7.16
CA THR A 32 -5.24 20.96 6.15
C THR A 32 -5.85 21.12 4.76
N LEU A 33 -7.19 21.13 4.65
CA LEU A 33 -7.94 21.10 3.41
C LEU A 33 -7.51 22.21 2.44
N SER A 34 -7.41 23.44 2.93
CA SER A 34 -7.02 24.62 2.13
C SER A 34 -5.55 24.63 1.67
N LEU A 35 -4.71 23.75 2.21
CA LEU A 35 -3.30 23.61 1.84
C LEU A 35 -3.05 22.46 0.85
N ARG A 36 -4.10 21.71 0.49
CA ARG A 36 -4.00 20.55 -0.40
C ARG A 36 -4.44 20.87 -1.80
N GLU A 37 -3.78 20.22 -2.75
CA GLU A 37 -4.22 20.16 -4.13
C GLU A 37 -5.21 19.01 -4.27
N PHE A 38 -6.31 19.25 -4.97
CA PHE A 38 -7.30 18.24 -5.30
C PHE A 38 -7.28 17.91 -6.78
N GLY A 39 -7.45 16.62 -7.07
CA GLY A 39 -7.55 16.08 -8.41
C GLY A 39 -8.80 15.24 -8.56
N PHE A 40 -9.42 15.28 -9.73
CA PHE A 40 -10.65 14.58 -10.03
C PHE A 40 -10.54 13.79 -11.33
N ASP A 41 -11.07 12.58 -11.29
CA ASP A 41 -11.40 11.83 -12.50
C ASP A 41 -12.92 11.88 -12.67
N HIS A 42 -13.38 12.43 -13.79
CA HIS A 42 -14.80 12.55 -14.09
C HIS A 42 -15.34 11.37 -14.91
N LYS A 43 -14.46 10.59 -15.56
CA LYS A 43 -14.85 9.61 -16.60
C LYS A 43 -14.24 8.22 -16.45
N GLY A 44 -13.39 7.99 -15.44
CA GLY A 44 -12.63 6.75 -15.29
C GLY A 44 -11.36 6.68 -16.13
N THR A 45 -10.89 7.81 -16.66
CA THR A 45 -9.70 7.90 -17.53
C THR A 45 -8.44 8.38 -16.80
N GLY A 46 -8.51 8.49 -15.47
CA GLY A 46 -7.48 9.05 -14.61
C GLY A 46 -7.73 10.51 -14.21
N PRO A 47 -7.04 10.99 -13.16
CA PRO A 47 -7.26 12.31 -12.57
C PRO A 47 -6.62 13.42 -13.42
N SER A 48 -7.28 13.79 -14.52
CA SER A 48 -6.83 14.84 -15.43
C SER A 48 -7.24 16.24 -14.98
N ASP A 49 -8.35 16.37 -14.26
CA ASP A 49 -8.74 17.62 -13.61
C ASP A 49 -7.89 17.79 -12.34
N ARG A 50 -6.95 18.74 -12.38
CA ARG A 50 -5.86 18.88 -11.39
C ARG A 50 -5.75 20.33 -10.95
N TYR A 51 -4.97 20.56 -9.89
CA TYR A 51 -4.69 21.91 -9.38
C TYR A 51 -5.93 22.61 -8.80
N ASN A 52 -6.90 21.84 -8.32
CA ASN A 52 -8.05 22.37 -7.61
C ASN A 52 -7.69 22.64 -6.14
N GLN A 53 -8.35 23.62 -5.53
CA GLN A 53 -8.19 23.99 -4.13
C GLN A 53 -9.56 24.39 -3.59
N PHE A 54 -9.86 23.98 -2.36
CA PHE A 54 -11.08 24.33 -1.64
C PHE A 54 -10.69 25.00 -0.34
N MET A 55 -11.34 26.10 0.02
CA MET A 55 -11.05 26.82 1.26
C MET A 55 -11.87 26.27 2.42
N THR A 56 -13.04 25.70 2.13
CA THR A 56 -13.95 25.16 3.15
C THR A 56 -14.43 23.75 2.76
N PRO A 57 -14.82 22.92 3.75
CA PRO A 57 -15.44 21.64 3.47
C PRO A 57 -16.78 21.75 2.71
N ASP A 58 -17.51 22.86 2.87
CA ASP A 58 -18.76 23.12 2.14
C ASP A 58 -18.51 23.34 0.64
N GLU A 59 -17.48 24.09 0.27
CA GLU A 59 -17.09 24.27 -1.14
C GLU A 59 -16.74 22.93 -1.81
N LEU A 60 -15.99 22.07 -1.10
CA LEU A 60 -15.70 20.71 -1.59
C LEU A 60 -16.99 19.89 -1.71
N SER A 61 -17.90 20.02 -0.75
CA SER A 61 -19.17 19.28 -0.74
C SER A 61 -20.06 19.66 -1.92
N ASP A 62 -20.19 20.95 -2.18
CA ASP A 62 -20.96 21.46 -3.33
C ASP A 62 -20.34 21.02 -4.65
N TYR A 63 -19.00 21.02 -4.75
CA TYR A 63 -18.32 20.50 -5.94
C TYR A 63 -18.64 19.01 -6.16
N LEU A 64 -18.50 18.18 -5.13
CA LEU A 64 -18.73 16.73 -5.25
C LEU A 64 -20.19 16.40 -5.56
N ARG A 65 -21.15 17.10 -4.96
CA ARG A 65 -22.60 16.93 -5.25
C ARG A 65 -22.98 17.29 -6.69
N ASN A 66 -22.33 18.32 -7.24
CA ASN A 66 -22.62 18.81 -8.58
C ASN A 66 -21.88 18.05 -9.68
N LYS A 67 -20.69 17.51 -9.38
CA LYS A 67 -19.84 16.82 -10.37
C LYS A 67 -19.88 15.29 -10.27
N TYR A 68 -20.20 14.75 -9.09
CA TYR A 68 -20.27 13.31 -8.80
C TYR A 68 -19.13 12.50 -9.49
N PRO A 69 -17.87 12.90 -9.25
CA PRO A 69 -16.73 12.41 -10.02
C PRO A 69 -16.54 10.91 -9.86
N TYR A 70 -15.96 10.28 -10.88
CA TYR A 70 -15.58 8.88 -10.88
C TYR A 70 -14.56 8.56 -9.77
N ALA A 71 -13.61 9.47 -9.52
CA ALA A 71 -12.67 9.35 -8.42
C ALA A 71 -12.22 10.73 -7.91
N VAL A 72 -11.96 10.81 -6.61
CA VAL A 72 -11.50 12.03 -5.92
C VAL A 72 -10.15 11.77 -5.30
N TYR A 73 -9.22 12.69 -5.52
CA TYR A 73 -7.85 12.61 -5.02
C TYR A 73 -7.45 13.90 -4.32
N SER A 74 -6.58 13.78 -3.33
CA SER A 74 -5.95 14.91 -2.67
C SER A 74 -4.47 14.66 -2.53
N SER A 75 -3.68 15.73 -2.58
CA SER A 75 -2.24 15.64 -2.40
C SER A 75 -1.88 15.19 -1.00
N VAL A 76 -0.87 14.33 -0.92
CA VAL A 76 -0.17 14.03 0.35
C VAL A 76 0.70 15.21 0.78
N ALA A 77 1.05 16.09 -0.17
CA ALA A 77 1.71 17.37 0.07
C ALA A 77 0.75 18.46 0.52
N LEU A 78 1.32 19.38 1.31
CA LEU A 78 0.76 20.68 1.67
C LEU A 78 1.55 21.79 0.95
N TYR A 79 0.84 22.82 0.51
CA TYR A 79 1.39 23.96 -0.24
C TYR A 79 0.82 25.27 0.30
N GLU A 80 1.59 26.36 0.24
CA GLU A 80 0.99 27.70 0.39
C GLU A 80 0.14 28.07 -0.84
N LYS A 81 0.46 27.49 -2.01
CA LYS A 81 -0.23 27.73 -3.28
C LYS A 81 -0.62 26.40 -3.96
N PRO A 82 -1.65 25.69 -3.45
CA PRO A 82 -2.01 24.36 -3.93
C PRO A 82 -2.47 24.34 -5.40
N SER A 83 -3.23 25.34 -5.82
CA SER A 83 -3.69 25.51 -7.21
C SER A 83 -2.56 25.80 -8.22
N GLU A 84 -1.35 26.06 -7.75
CA GLU A 84 -0.15 26.15 -8.59
C GLU A 84 0.84 25.00 -8.32
N ARG A 85 0.58 24.16 -7.30
CA ARG A 85 1.54 23.19 -6.71
C ARG A 85 2.92 23.81 -6.42
N LYS A 86 2.92 25.08 -6.00
CA LYS A 86 4.10 25.88 -5.65
C LYS A 86 4.18 26.13 -4.16
N LYS A 87 5.36 26.53 -3.70
CA LYS A 87 5.67 26.77 -2.29
C LYS A 87 5.27 25.56 -1.43
N TRP A 88 5.90 24.42 -1.75
CA TRP A 88 5.73 23.18 -1.01
C TRP A 88 6.14 23.41 0.45
N LEU A 89 5.28 22.98 1.37
CA LEU A 89 5.48 23.13 2.81
C LEU A 89 6.03 21.85 3.42
N LYS A 90 5.20 20.79 3.38
CA LYS A 90 5.51 19.47 3.93
C LYS A 90 4.65 18.41 3.23
N SER A 91 4.92 17.13 3.44
CA SER A 91 4.18 16.04 2.78
C SER A 91 4.14 14.79 3.62
N GLU A 92 2.97 14.17 3.74
CA GLU A 92 2.85 12.87 4.40
C GLU A 92 3.82 11.86 3.75
N LEU A 93 4.33 10.92 4.55
CA LEU A 93 4.93 9.72 4.00
C LEU A 93 3.80 8.74 3.71
N ALA A 94 3.65 8.33 2.45
CA ALA A 94 2.56 7.46 2.03
C ALA A 94 3.05 6.17 1.41
N PHE A 95 2.46 5.04 1.78
CA PHE A 95 2.67 3.74 1.16
C PHE A 95 1.39 3.30 0.49
N ASP A 96 1.50 2.71 -0.70
CA ASP A 96 0.39 2.16 -1.45
C ASP A 96 0.62 0.65 -1.63
N ILE A 97 -0.30 -0.14 -1.08
CA ILE A 97 -0.30 -1.60 -1.11
C ILE A 97 -1.55 -2.01 -1.89
N ASP A 98 -1.42 -2.15 -3.21
CA ASP A 98 -2.51 -2.55 -4.08
C ASP A 98 -2.63 -4.07 -4.13
N ALA A 99 -3.79 -4.61 -3.79
CA ALA A 99 -4.00 -6.06 -3.73
C ALA A 99 -3.88 -6.73 -5.11
N LYS A 100 -4.08 -5.99 -6.20
CA LYS A 100 -3.96 -6.52 -7.56
C LYS A 100 -2.49 -6.70 -7.98
N ASP A 101 -1.58 -5.92 -7.41
CA ASP A 101 -0.15 -5.87 -7.77
C ASP A 101 0.73 -6.64 -6.80
N LEU A 102 0.15 -7.30 -5.79
CA LEU A 102 0.93 -8.13 -4.86
C LEU A 102 1.67 -9.24 -5.62
N PRO A 103 2.97 -9.46 -5.33
CA PRO A 103 3.76 -10.50 -5.98
C PRO A 103 3.22 -11.91 -5.68
N PHE A 104 2.53 -12.06 -4.54
CA PHE A 104 1.87 -13.29 -4.14
C PHE A 104 0.44 -12.99 -3.70
N ARG A 105 -0.48 -13.72 -4.30
CA ARG A 105 -1.90 -13.73 -3.93
C ARG A 105 -2.31 -15.19 -3.72
N ARG A 106 -3.08 -15.47 -2.67
CA ARG A 106 -3.65 -16.81 -2.44
C ARG A 106 -4.79 -17.15 -3.40
N CYS A 107 -5.27 -16.17 -4.17
CA CYS A 107 -6.28 -16.32 -5.21
C CYS A 107 -5.68 -16.23 -6.63
N GLU A 108 -6.49 -16.60 -7.61
CA GLU A 108 -6.17 -16.55 -9.05
C GLU A 108 -7.04 -15.50 -9.78
N CYS A 109 -7.27 -14.34 -9.16
CA CYS A 109 -8.01 -13.25 -9.78
C CYS A 109 -7.35 -12.80 -11.10
N SER A 110 -8.19 -12.44 -12.07
CA SER A 110 -7.74 -11.88 -13.35
C SER A 110 -6.91 -10.60 -13.14
N GLU A 111 -6.19 -10.19 -14.18
CA GLU A 111 -5.42 -8.95 -14.14
C GLU A 111 -6.31 -7.75 -13.84
N GLY A 112 -5.93 -6.94 -12.84
CA GLY A 112 -6.68 -5.75 -12.43
C GLY A 112 -7.86 -6.00 -11.47
N GLU A 113 -8.30 -7.26 -11.32
CA GLU A 113 -9.37 -7.66 -10.39
C GLU A 113 -8.85 -7.95 -8.98
N VAL A 114 -9.73 -7.74 -8.00
CA VAL A 114 -9.47 -8.03 -6.59
C VAL A 114 -10.64 -8.80 -5.97
N CYS A 115 -10.34 -9.59 -4.94
CA CYS A 115 -11.34 -10.30 -4.15
C CYS A 115 -10.95 -10.26 -2.66
N GLU A 116 -11.79 -10.83 -1.81
CA GLU A 116 -11.57 -10.92 -0.37
C GLU A 116 -10.20 -11.51 0.01
N VAL A 117 -9.75 -12.52 -0.74
CA VAL A 117 -8.51 -13.23 -0.43
C VAL A 117 -7.27 -12.35 -0.65
N CYS A 118 -7.14 -11.68 -1.80
CA CYS A 118 -5.99 -10.81 -2.04
C CYS A 118 -6.08 -9.49 -1.27
N LEU A 119 -7.29 -9.00 -0.96
CA LEU A 119 -7.46 -7.88 -0.03
C LEU A 119 -6.98 -8.25 1.37
N GLU A 120 -7.26 -9.47 1.84
CA GLU A 120 -6.73 -9.94 3.12
C GLU A 120 -5.20 -10.08 3.08
N ASP A 121 -4.63 -10.53 1.96
CA ASP A 121 -3.16 -10.56 1.76
C ASP A 121 -2.57 -9.14 1.84
N ALA A 122 -3.19 -8.16 1.18
CA ALA A 122 -2.77 -6.76 1.21
C ALA A 122 -2.93 -6.15 2.61
N LYS A 123 -4.01 -6.50 3.33
CA LYS A 123 -4.26 -6.07 4.71
C LYS A 123 -3.17 -6.56 5.65
N ARG A 124 -2.77 -7.82 5.54
CA ARG A 124 -1.66 -8.40 6.31
C ARG A 124 -0.34 -7.68 6.05
N VAL A 125 -0.01 -7.41 4.78
CA VAL A 125 1.20 -6.64 4.40
C VAL A 125 1.14 -5.23 5.00
N THR A 126 -0.03 -4.59 4.94
CA THR A 126 -0.27 -3.25 5.48
C THR A 126 -0.10 -3.20 6.99
N ALA A 127 -0.70 -4.15 7.72
CA ALA A 127 -0.55 -4.27 9.17
C ALA A 127 0.92 -4.48 9.56
N GLU A 128 1.61 -5.38 8.85
CA GLU A 128 3.03 -5.65 9.01
C GLU A 128 3.92 -4.41 8.77
N PHE A 129 3.61 -3.59 7.77
CA PHE A 129 4.34 -2.35 7.47
C PHE A 129 4.09 -1.30 8.54
N GLY A 130 2.84 -1.13 8.95
CA GLY A 130 2.47 -0.23 10.04
C GLY A 130 3.09 -0.62 11.38
N GLU A 131 3.17 -1.93 11.71
CA GLU A 131 3.88 -2.42 12.89
C GLU A 131 5.35 -1.97 12.86
N THR A 132 6.02 -2.09 11.70
CA THR A 132 7.42 -1.66 11.56
C THR A 132 7.56 -0.13 11.68
N LEU A 133 6.68 0.65 11.05
CA LEU A 133 6.69 2.11 11.17
C LEU A 133 6.59 2.55 12.64
N LYS A 134 5.66 1.95 13.40
CA LYS A 134 5.45 2.26 14.82
C LYS A 134 6.58 1.74 15.70
N ASN A 135 6.89 0.45 15.64
CA ASN A 135 7.75 -0.21 16.64
C ASN A 135 9.25 -0.11 16.32
N ASN A 136 9.62 0.16 15.07
CA ASN A 136 11.03 0.23 14.67
C ASN A 136 11.50 1.64 14.31
N LEU A 137 10.60 2.49 13.80
CA LEU A 137 10.92 3.87 13.43
C LEU A 137 10.30 4.91 14.37
N ASP A 138 9.56 4.46 15.39
CA ASP A 138 8.97 5.31 16.44
C ASP A 138 8.04 6.41 15.87
N LEU A 139 7.25 6.04 14.84
CA LEU A 139 6.30 6.92 14.18
C LEU A 139 4.92 6.72 14.79
N GLU A 140 4.36 7.77 15.39
CA GLU A 140 3.12 7.69 16.17
C GLU A 140 1.89 7.91 15.29
N ASN A 141 1.98 8.88 14.36
CA ASN A 141 0.84 9.36 13.58
C ASN A 141 0.66 8.56 12.29
N VAL A 142 0.38 7.26 12.43
CA VAL A 142 0.21 6.31 11.32
C VAL A 142 -1.28 5.99 11.10
N SER A 143 -1.83 6.49 9.99
CA SER A 143 -3.21 6.26 9.56
C SER A 143 -3.28 5.16 8.50
N TYR A 144 -4.27 4.28 8.61
CA TYR A 144 -4.55 3.23 7.63
C TYR A 144 -5.80 3.58 6.84
N ILE A 145 -5.77 3.39 5.53
CA ILE A 145 -6.89 3.72 4.64
C ILE A 145 -7.12 2.55 3.71
N TYR A 146 -8.35 2.04 3.65
CA TYR A 146 -8.78 1.15 2.58
C TYR A 146 -9.03 1.98 1.33
N SER A 147 -8.30 1.73 0.26
CA SER A 147 -8.39 2.52 -0.97
C SER A 147 -9.50 2.05 -1.91
N GLY A 148 -10.11 0.89 -1.64
CA GLY A 148 -11.09 0.21 -2.51
C GLY A 148 -10.54 -1.07 -3.14
N ARG A 149 -9.26 -1.08 -3.54
CA ARG A 149 -8.59 -2.28 -4.10
C ARG A 149 -7.32 -2.68 -3.35
N GLY A 150 -7.06 -2.01 -2.26
CA GLY A 150 -5.86 -2.17 -1.47
C GLY A 150 -5.89 -1.21 -0.30
N PHE A 151 -4.71 -0.84 0.16
CA PHE A 151 -4.56 -0.04 1.35
C PHE A 151 -3.49 1.03 1.17
N HIS A 152 -3.73 2.18 1.79
CA HIS A 152 -2.70 3.17 2.00
C HIS A 152 -2.31 3.22 3.47
N ILE A 153 -1.03 3.46 3.72
CA ILE A 153 -0.55 3.93 5.02
C ILE A 153 -0.12 5.38 4.82
N ARG A 154 -0.62 6.29 5.67
CA ARG A 154 -0.21 7.70 5.67
C ARG A 154 0.40 8.03 7.03
N VAL A 155 1.59 8.59 7.01
CA VAL A 155 2.32 9.02 8.21
C VAL A 155 2.48 10.53 8.19
N SER A 156 2.02 11.18 9.25
CA SER A 156 1.99 12.64 9.41
C SER A 156 2.86 13.16 10.55
N ASP A 157 3.76 12.34 11.10
CA ASP A 157 4.75 12.78 12.08
C ASP A 157 5.65 13.88 11.48
N ASP A 158 5.81 14.99 12.21
CA ASP A 158 6.60 16.14 11.74
C ASP A 158 8.05 15.74 11.40
N SER A 159 8.59 14.72 12.08
CA SER A 159 9.93 14.15 11.82
C SER A 159 10.11 13.60 10.40
N VAL A 160 9.03 13.19 9.72
CA VAL A 160 9.07 12.64 8.35
C VAL A 160 8.41 13.52 7.31
N MET A 161 7.58 14.49 7.70
CA MET A 161 6.82 15.28 6.73
C MET A 161 7.72 16.18 5.84
N GLU A 162 8.89 16.60 6.35
CA GLU A 162 9.86 17.38 5.57
C GLU A 162 10.88 16.52 4.81
N MET A 163 10.81 15.19 4.98
CA MET A 163 11.79 14.24 4.45
C MET A 163 11.94 14.34 2.93
N GLY A 164 13.20 14.45 2.48
CA GLY A 164 13.58 14.42 1.06
C GLY A 164 13.41 13.04 0.40
N GLN A 165 13.57 12.99 -0.92
CA GLN A 165 13.39 11.75 -1.69
C GLN A 165 14.35 10.63 -1.26
N THR A 166 15.61 10.94 -0.96
CA THR A 166 16.60 9.95 -0.48
C THR A 166 16.17 9.31 0.84
N GLY A 167 15.74 10.11 1.82
CA GLY A 167 15.24 9.59 3.09
C GLY A 167 14.00 8.71 2.89
N ARG A 168 13.07 9.13 2.02
CA ARG A 168 11.88 8.34 1.69
C ARG A 168 12.23 7.01 1.06
N SER A 169 13.22 6.98 0.15
CA SER A 169 13.74 5.73 -0.42
C SER A 169 14.30 4.80 0.66
N GLN A 170 15.09 5.33 1.60
CA GLN A 170 15.64 4.54 2.70
C GLN A 170 14.54 3.98 3.61
N VAL A 171 13.46 4.73 3.85
CA VAL A 171 12.32 4.19 4.61
C VAL A 171 11.62 3.08 3.81
N VAL A 172 11.42 3.24 2.49
CA VAL A 172 10.88 2.15 1.65
C VAL A 172 11.74 0.90 1.74
N GLU A 173 13.06 1.04 1.61
CA GLU A 173 14.02 -0.07 1.74
C GLU A 173 13.91 -0.76 3.11
N TYR A 174 13.83 0.03 4.18
CA TYR A 174 13.68 -0.48 5.54
C TYR A 174 12.37 -1.26 5.73
N ILE A 175 11.24 -0.71 5.29
CA ILE A 175 9.90 -1.28 5.48
C ILE A 175 9.69 -2.55 4.65
N THR A 176 10.16 -2.53 3.40
CA THR A 176 10.06 -3.67 2.47
C THR A 176 11.06 -4.77 2.81
N GLY A 177 12.20 -4.45 3.44
CA GLY A 177 13.24 -5.43 3.72
C GLY A 177 13.92 -5.92 2.45
N ASN A 178 14.21 -5.01 1.53
CA ASN A 178 14.78 -5.33 0.21
C ASN A 178 16.31 -5.18 0.12
N VAL A 179 16.97 -4.79 1.21
CA VAL A 179 18.43 -4.76 1.30
C VAL A 179 18.91 -5.94 2.15
N VAL A 180 19.84 -6.74 1.65
CA VAL A 180 20.45 -7.82 2.43
C VAL A 180 21.32 -7.19 3.53
N PRO A 181 21.07 -7.47 4.83
CA PRO A 181 21.89 -6.90 5.91
C PRO A 181 23.30 -7.51 5.89
N THR A 182 24.29 -6.72 6.28
CA THR A 182 25.69 -7.16 6.39
C THR A 182 25.87 -8.23 7.48
N ASP A 183 25.04 -8.17 8.53
CA ASP A 183 24.98 -9.18 9.58
C ASP A 183 23.58 -9.80 9.66
N LEU A 184 23.48 -11.03 9.14
CA LEU A 184 22.27 -11.85 9.14
C LEU A 184 21.99 -12.50 10.51
N THR A 185 22.97 -12.51 11.41
CA THR A 185 22.89 -13.19 12.72
C THR A 185 22.23 -12.33 13.81
N LEU A 186 22.25 -11.00 13.66
CA LEU A 186 21.66 -10.09 14.64
C LEU A 186 20.12 -10.09 14.58
N SER A 187 19.48 -10.33 15.73
CA SER A 187 18.02 -10.43 15.86
C SER A 187 17.31 -9.09 16.16
N LEU A 188 18.01 -7.96 16.05
CA LEU A 188 17.51 -6.63 16.43
C LEU A 188 17.47 -5.69 15.21
N GLY A 189 16.60 -4.68 15.28
CA GLY A 189 16.47 -3.64 14.25
C GLY A 189 16.11 -4.18 12.86
N TYR A 190 16.82 -3.72 11.83
CA TYR A 190 16.55 -4.02 10.43
C TYR A 190 16.66 -5.51 10.08
N SER A 191 17.65 -6.23 10.61
CA SER A 191 17.83 -7.67 10.32
C SER A 191 16.60 -8.50 10.72
N LYS A 192 15.89 -8.10 11.79
CA LYS A 192 14.61 -8.71 12.19
C LYS A 192 13.50 -8.40 11.19
N VAL A 193 13.42 -7.17 10.68
CA VAL A 193 12.46 -6.78 9.65
C VAL A 193 12.72 -7.56 8.36
N PHE A 194 13.95 -7.52 7.85
CA PHE A 194 14.39 -8.31 6.70
C PHE A 194 13.96 -9.78 6.83
N ARG A 195 14.31 -10.42 7.95
CA ARG A 195 13.95 -11.81 8.23
C ARG A 195 12.45 -12.07 8.21
N LYS A 196 11.63 -11.20 8.82
CA LYS A 196 10.16 -11.30 8.79
C LYS A 196 9.65 -11.24 7.34
N ARG A 197 10.14 -10.30 6.53
CA ARG A 197 9.74 -10.13 5.12
C ARG A 197 10.18 -11.30 4.25
N THR A 198 11.44 -11.71 4.36
CA THR A 198 11.97 -12.89 3.67
C THR A 198 11.18 -14.15 4.02
N LEU A 199 10.80 -14.34 5.28
CA LEU A 199 9.99 -15.48 5.69
C LEU A 199 8.60 -15.46 5.05
N ARG A 200 7.88 -14.33 5.13
CA ARG A 200 6.56 -14.15 4.49
C ARG A 200 6.64 -14.44 2.99
N THR A 201 7.62 -13.85 2.31
CA THR A 201 7.80 -14.01 0.87
C THR A 201 8.09 -15.47 0.53
N PHE A 202 9.07 -16.09 1.20
CA PHE A 202 9.45 -17.48 0.95
C PHE A 202 8.34 -18.49 1.26
N GLU A 203 7.53 -18.24 2.30
CA GLU A 203 6.37 -19.07 2.66
C GLU A 203 5.39 -19.23 1.49
N ASN A 204 5.19 -18.18 0.69
CA ASN A 204 4.25 -18.16 -0.43
C ASN A 204 4.84 -18.68 -1.75
N LEU A 205 6.16 -18.89 -1.84
CA LEU A 205 6.81 -19.37 -3.05
C LEU A 205 6.41 -20.82 -3.38
N ARG A 206 6.28 -21.07 -4.68
CA ARG A 206 6.16 -22.37 -5.35
C ARG A 206 7.31 -22.55 -6.33
N GLU A 207 7.56 -23.79 -6.73
CA GLU A 207 8.64 -24.11 -7.67
C GLU A 207 8.57 -23.30 -8.97
N ARG A 208 7.37 -23.11 -9.52
CA ARG A 208 7.15 -22.32 -10.74
C ARG A 208 7.64 -20.87 -10.61
N ASP A 209 7.47 -20.26 -9.44
CA ASP A 209 7.79 -18.84 -9.25
C ASP A 209 9.33 -18.62 -9.34
N PHE A 210 10.15 -19.63 -9.03
CA PHE A 210 11.60 -19.59 -9.26
C PHE A 210 11.96 -19.73 -10.73
N ILE A 211 11.25 -20.61 -11.45
CA ILE A 211 11.50 -20.88 -12.87
C ILE A 211 11.12 -19.67 -13.73
N ASP A 212 9.99 -19.03 -13.41
CA ASP A 212 9.53 -17.81 -14.08
C ASP A 212 10.54 -16.66 -13.90
N GLU A 213 11.30 -16.67 -12.79
CA GLU A 213 12.42 -15.75 -12.56
C GLU A 213 13.73 -16.16 -13.26
N GLY A 214 13.74 -17.26 -14.01
CA GLY A 214 14.92 -17.76 -14.70
C GLY A 214 15.92 -18.51 -13.81
N LEU A 215 15.50 -18.93 -12.61
CA LEU A 215 16.30 -19.83 -11.79
C LEU A 215 16.16 -21.27 -12.30
N GLN A 216 17.23 -22.06 -12.17
CA GLN A 216 17.25 -23.42 -12.71
C GLN A 216 16.22 -24.31 -12.02
N ARG A 217 15.50 -25.13 -12.80
CA ARG A 217 14.50 -26.09 -12.28
C ARG A 217 15.05 -26.96 -11.15
N ASN A 218 16.24 -27.54 -11.34
CA ASN A 218 16.87 -28.40 -10.32
C ASN A 218 17.18 -27.63 -9.01
N PHE A 219 17.48 -26.33 -9.09
CA PHE A 219 17.65 -25.49 -7.91
C PHE A 219 16.30 -25.24 -7.20
N ALA A 220 15.26 -24.91 -7.98
CA ALA A 220 13.90 -24.70 -7.46
C ALA A 220 13.36 -25.95 -6.75
N GLU A 221 13.46 -27.12 -7.38
CA GLU A 221 13.05 -28.42 -6.83
C GLU A 221 13.74 -28.70 -5.49
N LYS A 222 15.06 -28.49 -5.40
CA LYS A 222 15.85 -28.72 -4.19
C LYS A 222 15.47 -27.78 -3.04
N ILE A 223 15.36 -26.49 -3.32
CA ILE A 223 14.92 -25.48 -2.33
C ILE A 223 13.53 -25.82 -1.81
N MET A 224 12.61 -26.17 -2.71
CA MET A 224 11.22 -26.45 -2.35
C MET A 224 11.05 -27.77 -1.62
N LYS A 225 11.89 -28.78 -1.90
CA LYS A 225 11.96 -30.01 -1.12
C LYS A 225 12.36 -29.75 0.33
N GLU A 226 13.25 -28.79 0.56
CA GLU A 226 13.70 -28.39 1.90
C GLU A 226 12.90 -27.19 2.48
N LYS A 227 11.73 -26.84 1.92
CA LYS A 227 10.97 -25.61 2.27
C LYS A 227 10.84 -25.37 3.78
N ASN A 228 10.43 -26.39 4.53
CA ASN A 228 10.26 -26.27 5.99
C ASN A 228 11.57 -25.99 6.72
N ARG A 229 12.67 -26.61 6.29
CA ARG A 229 14.00 -26.42 6.87
C ARG A 229 14.56 -25.05 6.52
N VAL A 230 14.34 -24.58 5.28
CA VAL A 230 14.67 -23.20 4.88
C VAL A 230 13.88 -22.19 5.74
N MET A 231 12.57 -22.36 5.90
CA MET A 231 11.75 -21.50 6.76
C MET A 231 12.22 -21.48 8.22
N ASP A 232 12.63 -22.62 8.77
CA ASP A 232 13.19 -22.71 10.12
C ASP A 232 14.53 -21.96 10.25
N LEU A 233 15.42 -22.09 9.26
CA LEU A 233 16.67 -21.32 9.21
C LEU A 233 16.40 -19.81 9.11
N ILE A 234 15.43 -19.39 8.29
CA ILE A 234 14.98 -18.00 8.22
C ILE A 234 14.49 -17.55 9.58
N LYS A 235 13.56 -18.27 10.22
CA LYS A 235 13.03 -17.92 11.55
C LYS A 235 14.12 -17.77 12.61
N LYS A 236 15.15 -18.62 12.56
CA LYS A 236 16.28 -18.63 13.50
C LYS A 236 17.38 -17.61 13.19
N GLY A 237 17.27 -16.85 12.09
CA GLY A 237 18.31 -15.89 11.68
C GLY A 237 19.60 -16.57 11.22
N ARG A 238 19.49 -17.77 10.63
CA ARG A 238 20.63 -18.55 10.10
C ARG A 238 20.50 -18.77 8.60
N LEU A 239 20.16 -17.71 7.87
CA LEU A 239 19.93 -17.72 6.42
C LEU A 239 21.13 -18.26 5.65
N GLU A 240 22.34 -17.89 6.10
CA GLU A 240 23.61 -18.29 5.51
C GLU A 240 23.80 -19.81 5.46
N LYS A 241 23.12 -20.57 6.32
CA LYS A 241 23.16 -22.04 6.33
C LYS A 241 22.40 -22.69 5.17
N ILE A 242 21.59 -21.93 4.43
CA ILE A 242 20.94 -22.43 3.22
C ILE A 242 21.99 -22.75 2.13
N GLN A 243 23.13 -22.05 2.12
CA GLN A 243 24.20 -22.33 1.16
C GLN A 243 24.83 -23.72 1.35
N ASP A 244 24.73 -24.29 2.56
CA ASP A 244 25.31 -25.58 2.93
C ASP A 244 24.47 -26.76 2.44
N PHE A 245 23.29 -26.50 1.88
CA PHE A 245 22.42 -27.54 1.33
C PHE A 245 22.99 -28.08 0.01
N GLU A 246 22.79 -29.37 -0.21
CA GLU A 246 23.34 -30.08 -1.35
C GLU A 246 22.89 -29.47 -2.69
N GLY A 247 23.85 -28.92 -3.45
CA GLY A 247 23.59 -28.34 -4.77
C GLY A 247 23.03 -26.92 -4.77
N ILE A 248 23.04 -26.22 -3.63
CA ILE A 248 22.78 -24.77 -3.57
C ILE A 248 24.12 -24.03 -3.67
N GLY A 249 24.98 -24.15 -2.65
CA GLY A 249 26.25 -23.42 -2.59
C GLY A 249 26.08 -21.90 -2.57
N THR A 250 27.19 -21.17 -2.46
CA THR A 250 27.18 -19.70 -2.29
C THR A 250 26.56 -18.97 -3.47
N THR A 251 26.75 -19.44 -4.71
CA THR A 251 26.25 -18.75 -5.91
C THR A 251 24.73 -18.77 -5.99
N TYR A 252 24.09 -19.94 -5.82
CA TYR A 252 22.62 -20.00 -5.85
C TYR A 252 22.01 -19.39 -4.60
N PHE A 253 22.69 -19.44 -3.45
CA PHE A 253 22.26 -18.71 -2.27
C PHE A 253 22.17 -17.20 -2.52
N LYS A 254 23.18 -16.60 -3.18
CA LYS A 254 23.11 -15.17 -3.57
C LYS A 254 21.94 -14.88 -4.50
N LYS A 255 21.73 -15.71 -5.53
CA LYS A 255 20.59 -15.60 -6.44
C LYS A 255 19.24 -15.70 -5.72
N LEU A 256 19.14 -16.59 -4.72
CA LEU A 256 17.95 -16.69 -3.88
C LEU A 256 17.70 -15.41 -3.09
N LEU A 257 18.74 -14.83 -2.48
CA LEU A 257 18.61 -13.59 -1.74
C LEU A 257 18.19 -12.44 -2.65
N GLU A 258 18.83 -12.30 -3.81
CA GLU A 258 18.49 -11.29 -4.83
C GLU A 258 17.01 -11.42 -5.25
N PHE A 259 16.56 -12.64 -5.55
CA PHE A 259 15.17 -12.95 -5.86
C PHE A 259 14.21 -12.52 -4.74
N LEU A 260 14.49 -12.93 -3.50
CA LEU A 260 13.64 -12.61 -2.35
C LEU A 260 13.60 -11.10 -2.06
N THR A 261 14.72 -10.39 -2.21
CA THR A 261 14.76 -8.93 -2.03
C THR A 261 13.98 -8.18 -3.11
N ARG A 262 14.03 -8.66 -4.35
CA ARG A 262 13.26 -8.08 -5.45
C ARG A 262 11.76 -8.22 -5.18
N LEU A 263 11.31 -9.43 -4.85
CA LEU A 263 9.91 -9.70 -4.47
C LEU A 263 9.46 -8.89 -3.25
N ASN A 264 10.32 -8.70 -2.26
CA ASN A 264 10.02 -7.85 -1.11
C ASN A 264 9.69 -6.40 -1.51
N THR A 265 10.39 -5.87 -2.52
CA THR A 265 10.16 -4.51 -3.05
C THR A 265 8.79 -4.40 -3.72
N GLU A 266 8.33 -5.45 -4.38
CA GLU A 266 7.07 -5.47 -5.17
C GLU A 266 5.80 -5.41 -4.32
N HIS A 267 5.90 -5.51 -2.99
CA HIS A 267 4.74 -5.43 -2.10
C HIS A 267 4.17 -4.01 -1.93
N THR A 268 4.84 -2.98 -2.46
CA THR A 268 4.35 -1.59 -2.44
C THR A 268 4.87 -0.81 -3.63
N ASP A 269 4.11 0.17 -4.11
CA ASP A 269 4.62 1.12 -5.12
C ASP A 269 5.56 2.13 -4.46
N GLY A 270 6.85 1.82 -4.43
CA GLY A 270 7.87 2.72 -3.87
C GLY A 270 7.90 4.12 -4.50
N LYS A 271 7.40 4.28 -5.74
CA LYS A 271 7.30 5.60 -6.38
C LYS A 271 6.26 6.49 -5.71
N VAL A 272 5.17 5.91 -5.18
CA VAL A 272 4.18 6.64 -4.37
C VAL A 272 4.86 7.27 -3.16
N THR A 273 5.70 6.49 -2.46
CA THR A 273 6.34 6.94 -1.23
C THR A 273 7.41 8.00 -1.48
N ILE A 274 8.19 7.86 -2.56
CA ILE A 274 9.27 8.79 -2.90
C ILE A 274 8.72 10.12 -3.45
N ASP A 275 7.59 10.10 -4.17
CA ASP A 275 6.98 11.30 -4.73
C ASP A 275 6.32 12.17 -3.66
N LYS A 276 7.04 13.22 -3.25
CA LYS A 276 6.55 14.21 -2.29
C LYS A 276 5.28 14.93 -2.72
N LYS A 277 4.92 14.93 -4.01
CA LYS A 277 3.77 15.67 -4.56
C LYS A 277 2.66 14.73 -5.06
N ARG A 278 2.68 13.46 -4.66
CA ARG A 278 1.69 12.46 -5.04
C ARG A 278 0.28 12.91 -4.63
N ILE A 279 -0.72 12.47 -5.39
CA ILE A 279 -2.13 12.54 -5.01
C ILE A 279 -2.62 11.12 -4.75
N LEU A 280 -3.40 10.95 -3.69
CA LEU A 280 -4.00 9.68 -3.31
C LEU A 280 -5.50 9.86 -3.15
N ARG A 281 -6.26 8.77 -3.30
CA ARG A 281 -7.71 8.79 -3.16
C ARG A 281 -8.10 9.39 -1.81
N VAL A 282 -9.08 10.28 -1.81
CA VAL A 282 -9.59 10.94 -0.60
C VAL A 282 -10.37 9.91 0.22
N PRO A 283 -10.01 9.66 1.49
CA PRO A 283 -10.89 8.95 2.41
C PRO A 283 -12.28 9.60 2.43
N SER A 284 -13.32 8.79 2.64
CA SER A 284 -14.75 9.02 2.38
C SER A 284 -15.20 9.08 0.92
N SER A 285 -14.32 9.25 -0.07
CA SER A 285 -14.75 9.27 -1.49
C SER A 285 -15.04 7.87 -2.06
N LEU A 286 -15.87 7.78 -3.10
CA LEU A 286 -16.20 6.52 -3.76
C LEU A 286 -15.08 6.05 -4.70
N HIS A 287 -14.72 4.77 -4.63
CA HIS A 287 -13.95 4.07 -5.66
C HIS A 287 -14.91 3.41 -6.65
N SER A 288 -15.24 4.15 -7.71
CA SER A 288 -16.29 3.77 -8.66
C SER A 288 -16.06 2.42 -9.34
N THR A 289 -14.82 2.01 -9.64
CA THR A 289 -14.55 0.70 -10.30
C THR A 289 -14.98 -0.52 -9.50
N VAL A 290 -15.05 -0.43 -8.17
CA VAL A 290 -15.38 -1.56 -7.29
C VAL A 290 -16.55 -1.26 -6.35
N SER A 291 -17.18 -0.08 -6.50
CA SER A 291 -18.28 0.39 -5.65
C SER A 291 -17.99 0.23 -4.16
N ARG A 292 -16.87 0.82 -3.72
CA ARG A 292 -16.47 0.86 -2.31
C ARG A 292 -16.04 2.26 -1.90
N THR A 293 -16.35 2.63 -0.67
CA THR A 293 -15.90 3.87 -0.06
C THR A 293 -14.43 3.74 0.35
N CYS A 294 -13.61 4.71 -0.05
CA CYS A 294 -12.26 4.86 0.46
C CYS A 294 -12.36 5.15 1.96
N THR A 295 -11.96 4.24 2.84
CA THR A 295 -12.35 4.31 4.26
C THR A 295 -11.14 4.40 5.16
N GLU A 296 -11.13 5.36 6.10
CA GLU A 296 -10.12 5.38 7.16
C GLU A 296 -10.37 4.23 8.15
N ILE A 297 -9.34 3.45 8.43
CA ILE A 297 -9.42 2.23 9.23
C ILE A 297 -8.91 2.52 10.63
N GLN A 298 -9.80 2.37 11.61
CA GLN A 298 -9.46 2.53 13.03
C GLN A 298 -8.68 1.34 13.59
N ASN A 299 -9.01 0.11 13.13
CA ASN A 299 -8.33 -1.10 13.54
C ASN A 299 -8.09 -2.02 12.32
N ILE A 300 -6.84 -2.05 11.85
CA ILE A 300 -6.44 -2.81 10.66
C ILE A 300 -6.69 -4.32 10.78
N ASP A 301 -6.58 -4.88 11.99
CA ASP A 301 -6.74 -6.32 12.20
C ASP A 301 -8.21 -6.75 12.16
N LYS A 302 -9.13 -5.83 12.48
CA LYS A 302 -10.58 -6.10 12.52
C LYS A 302 -11.33 -5.66 11.27
N PHE A 303 -10.72 -4.84 10.43
CA PHE A 303 -11.37 -4.26 9.26
C PHE A 303 -11.78 -5.33 8.23
N SER A 304 -13.03 -5.20 7.77
CA SER A 304 -13.58 -5.91 6.62
C SER A 304 -13.92 -4.94 5.48
N PRO A 305 -13.58 -5.27 4.21
CA PRO A 305 -13.98 -4.47 3.05
C PRO A 305 -15.50 -4.31 2.86
N ASP A 306 -16.32 -5.12 3.52
CA ASP A 306 -17.79 -4.99 3.50
C ASP A 306 -18.26 -3.78 4.34
N GLU A 307 -17.49 -3.34 5.35
CA GLU A 307 -17.75 -2.11 6.11
C GLU A 307 -17.61 -0.85 5.24
N ALA A 308 -16.94 -0.97 4.09
CA ALA A 308 -16.75 0.09 3.12
C ALA A 308 -17.78 0.05 1.98
N ALA A 309 -18.85 -0.74 2.09
CA ALA A 309 -19.92 -0.74 1.11
C ALA A 309 -20.83 0.50 1.29
N PRO A 310 -21.06 1.29 0.24
CA PRO A 310 -22.04 2.39 0.29
C PRO A 310 -23.47 1.84 0.40
N ASN A 311 -24.39 2.65 0.89
CA ASN A 311 -25.77 2.23 1.18
C ASN A 311 -26.50 1.76 -0.08
N PHE A 312 -26.22 2.36 -1.24
CA PHE A 312 -26.82 1.93 -2.51
C PHE A 312 -26.50 0.49 -2.93
N LEU A 313 -25.49 -0.17 -2.33
CA LEU A 313 -25.22 -1.60 -2.56
C LEU A 313 -25.95 -2.53 -1.60
N THR A 314 -26.43 -2.00 -0.47
CA THR A 314 -27.07 -2.77 0.60
C THR A 314 -28.59 -2.63 0.63
N GLU A 315 -29.11 -1.59 -0.02
CA GLU A 315 -30.54 -1.29 -0.17
C GLU A 315 -31.09 -1.84 -1.50
#